data_AF-A0A918G9T6-F1
#
_entry.id   AF-A0A918G9T6-F1
#
_cell.length_a   1.000
_cell.length_b   1.000
_cell.length_c   1.000
_cell.angle_alpha   90.00
_cell.angle_beta   90.00
_cell.angle_gamma   90.00
#
_symmetry.space_group_name_H-M   'P 1'
#
loop_
_entity.id
_entity.type
_entity.pdbx_description
1 polymer ?
#
loop_
_entity_poly.entity_id
_entity_poly.type
_entity_poly.pdbx_seq_one_letter_code
_entity_poly.pdbx_strand_id
1 'polypeptide(L)'
;MTTEAFVYDAIRTPRGRGKKTGSLHATKPVSLVVGLIDELQKRNPGLDPERISDIVLGVVTPVGEQGQDIARTAALVAGLPDSVAGVQLNRFCASGLEAVNTSAQKIRSGWDELVIGGGVESMSRVPMGSDGGAMAADPATAYDTRFIPQGVAADLLATMEGSGAQGCSHRGSRAASWCCYPCRACP
;
A
#
# COMPACT_ATOMS: atom_id res chain seq x y z
N MET A 1 -24.16 -4.92 16.67
CA MET A 1 -23.03 -4.19 16.07
C MET A 1 -23.12 -2.77 16.59
N THR A 2 -22.20 -2.33 17.44
CA THR A 2 -22.41 -1.09 18.22
C THR A 2 -21.68 0.13 17.66
N THR A 3 -20.66 -0.03 16.82
CA THR A 3 -19.92 1.10 16.20
C THR A 3 -19.77 0.88 14.69
N GLU A 4 -20.15 1.88 13.90
CA GLU A 4 -19.94 1.90 12.45
C GLU A 4 -18.60 2.58 12.11
N ALA A 5 -17.89 2.08 11.10
CA ALA A 5 -16.61 2.63 10.67
C ALA A 5 -16.81 3.57 9.48
N PHE A 6 -16.26 4.78 9.56
CA PHE A 6 -16.34 5.80 8.53
C PHE A 6 -14.95 6.18 8.02
N VAL A 7 -14.85 6.49 6.74
CA VAL A 7 -13.63 7.07 6.14
C VAL A 7 -13.78 8.58 6.15
N TYR A 8 -12.96 9.27 6.95
CA TYR A 8 -13.01 10.73 7.10
C TYR A 8 -12.14 11.46 6.06
N ASP A 9 -10.95 10.95 5.78
CA ASP A 9 -10.03 11.48 4.76
C ASP A 9 -9.29 10.33 4.07
N ALA A 10 -8.92 10.53 2.81
CA ALA A 10 -8.22 9.55 1.99
C ALA A 10 -7.30 10.26 1.00
N ILE A 11 -5.99 10.12 1.22
CA ILE A 11 -4.96 10.77 0.42
C ILE A 11 -3.90 9.77 -0.04
N ARG A 12 -3.11 10.17 -1.04
CA ARG A 12 -1.99 9.39 -1.55
C ARG A 12 -0.92 10.28 -2.16
N THR A 13 0.30 9.78 -2.20
CA THR A 13 1.37 10.38 -3.00
C THR A 13 1.10 10.23 -4.51
N PRO A 14 1.75 11.04 -5.38
CA PRO A 14 1.88 10.69 -6.78
C PRO A 14 2.62 9.35 -6.93
N ARG A 15 2.32 8.59 -7.99
CA ARG A 15 3.02 7.31 -8.26
C ARG A 15 4.23 7.55 -9.14
N GLY A 16 5.44 7.38 -8.58
CA GLY A 16 6.70 7.38 -9.32
C GLY A 16 6.92 6.08 -10.10
N ARG A 17 7.76 6.11 -11.14
CA ARG A 17 8.20 4.88 -11.82
C ARG A 17 9.01 4.01 -10.86
N GLY A 18 8.71 2.72 -10.78
CA GLY A 18 9.44 1.73 -9.94
C GLY A 18 10.83 1.36 -10.45
N LYS A 19 11.62 2.34 -10.94
CA LYS A 19 12.98 2.18 -11.47
C LYS A 19 13.88 3.24 -10.85
N LYS A 20 15.20 3.06 -10.91
CA LYS A 20 16.19 4.05 -10.43
C LYS A 20 16.02 5.44 -11.05
N THR A 21 15.45 5.52 -12.25
CA THR A 21 15.15 6.78 -12.96
C THR A 21 13.79 7.39 -12.61
N GLY A 22 13.04 6.80 -11.67
CA GLY A 22 11.76 7.33 -11.20
C GLY A 22 11.94 8.54 -10.28
N SER A 23 11.00 9.49 -10.33
CA SER A 23 11.05 10.73 -9.55
C SER A 23 11.12 10.53 -8.03
N LEU A 24 10.51 9.45 -7.52
CA LEU A 24 10.50 9.12 -6.09
C LEU A 24 11.66 8.21 -5.65
N HIS A 25 12.58 7.86 -6.55
CA HIS A 25 13.69 6.95 -6.19
C HIS A 25 14.60 7.52 -5.11
N ALA A 26 14.76 8.85 -5.06
CA ALA A 26 15.56 9.53 -4.03
C ALA A 26 14.82 9.68 -2.68
N THR A 27 13.52 9.34 -2.61
CA THR A 27 12.70 9.49 -1.41
C THR A 27 12.62 8.16 -0.67
N LYS A 28 12.99 8.17 0.62
CA LYS A 28 12.85 7.01 1.50
C LYS A 28 11.37 6.68 1.69
N PRO A 29 10.97 5.39 1.76
CA PRO A 29 9.57 4.99 1.94
C PRO A 29 8.95 5.58 3.20
N VAL A 30 9.68 5.64 4.32
CA VAL A 30 9.17 6.28 5.55
C VAL A 30 8.81 7.75 5.34
N SER A 31 9.58 8.49 4.55
CA SER A 31 9.29 9.90 4.25
C SER A 31 8.05 10.08 3.38
N LEU A 32 7.69 9.08 2.56
CA LEU A 32 6.43 9.09 1.82
C LEU A 32 5.22 8.97 2.76
N VAL A 33 5.33 8.17 3.82
CA VAL A 33 4.27 8.02 4.83
C VAL A 33 4.18 9.26 5.70
N VAL A 34 5.31 9.74 6.23
CA VAL A 34 5.37 10.94 7.09
C VAL A 34 4.76 12.15 6.37
N GLY A 35 5.10 12.38 5.10
CA GLY A 35 4.52 13.49 4.34
C GLY A 35 3.00 13.41 4.17
N LEU A 36 2.41 12.21 4.18
CA LEU A 36 0.95 12.05 4.19
C LEU A 36 0.37 12.29 5.59
N ILE A 37 1.03 11.85 6.65
CA ILE A 37 0.61 12.15 8.03
C ILE A 37 0.61 13.67 8.27
N ASP A 38 1.64 14.38 7.81
CA ASP A 38 1.73 15.84 7.89
C ASP A 38 0.59 16.52 7.12
N GLU A 39 0.28 16.03 5.91
CA GLU A 39 -0.82 16.57 5.10
C GLU A 39 -2.20 16.27 5.73
N LEU A 40 -2.40 15.11 6.35
CA LEU A 40 -3.62 14.80 7.10
C LEU A 40 -3.83 15.76 8.27
N GLN A 41 -2.79 16.02 9.06
CA GLN A 41 -2.84 16.99 10.16
C GLN A 41 -3.13 18.40 9.65
N LYS A 42 -2.50 18.80 8.53
CA LYS A 42 -2.72 20.10 7.90
C LYS A 42 -4.15 20.28 7.39
N ARG A 43 -4.75 19.24 6.81
CA ARG A 43 -6.16 19.26 6.34
C ARG A 43 -7.16 19.29 7.49
N ASN A 44 -6.76 18.76 8.64
CA ASN A 44 -7.61 18.58 9.81
C ASN A 44 -6.98 19.27 11.04
N PRO A 45 -6.92 20.62 11.09
CA PRO A 45 -6.19 21.34 12.15
C PRO A 45 -6.78 21.18 13.56
N GLY A 46 -8.00 20.64 13.69
CA GLY A 46 -8.63 20.28 14.96
C GLY A 46 -8.45 18.81 15.36
N LEU A 47 -7.69 18.02 14.60
CA LEU A 47 -7.36 16.65 14.95
C LEU A 47 -6.43 16.64 16.17
N ASP A 48 -6.86 15.97 17.23
CA ASP A 48 -6.02 15.64 18.37
C ASP A 48 -5.22 14.35 18.06
N PRO A 49 -3.88 14.41 17.92
CA PRO A 49 -3.06 13.24 17.62
C PRO A 49 -3.15 12.13 18.68
N GLU A 50 -3.45 12.44 19.94
CA GLU A 50 -3.61 11.45 21.02
C GLU A 50 -4.81 10.52 20.81
N ARG A 51 -5.75 10.92 19.94
CA ARG A 51 -6.91 10.09 19.61
C ARG A 51 -6.59 9.00 18.59
N ILE A 52 -5.47 9.10 17.87
CA ILE A 52 -5.05 8.09 16.91
C ILE A 52 -4.52 6.90 17.70
N SER A 53 -5.24 5.78 17.70
CA SER A 53 -4.84 4.61 18.47
C SER A 53 -3.79 3.78 17.75
N ASP A 54 -3.82 3.74 16.42
CA ASP A 54 -2.96 2.86 15.62
C ASP A 54 -2.74 3.38 14.18
N ILE A 55 -1.62 2.96 13.60
CA ILE A 55 -1.31 3.10 12.17
C ILE A 55 -1.11 1.69 11.59
N VAL A 56 -2.03 1.30 10.71
CA VAL A 56 -2.00 0.00 10.03
C VAL A 56 -1.50 0.22 8.60
N LEU A 57 -0.31 -0.27 8.27
CA LEU A 57 0.25 -0.16 6.92
C LEU A 57 0.43 -1.51 6.24
N GLY A 58 -0.14 -1.63 5.05
CA GLY A 58 0.16 -2.69 4.12
C GLY A 58 1.50 -2.47 3.42
N VAL A 59 2.40 -3.46 3.51
CA VAL A 59 3.73 -3.45 2.89
C VAL A 59 4.03 -4.85 2.37
N VAL A 60 4.32 -4.99 1.08
CA VAL A 60 4.53 -6.30 0.46
C VAL A 60 5.95 -6.79 0.68
N THR A 61 6.93 -5.87 0.63
CA THR A 61 8.36 -6.22 0.74
C THR A 61 8.98 -5.62 2.01
N PRO A 62 8.66 -6.12 3.22
CA PRO A 62 9.01 -5.49 4.49
C PRO A 62 10.45 -5.78 4.94
N VAL A 63 11.42 -5.47 4.08
CA VAL A 63 12.86 -5.63 4.34
C VAL A 63 13.62 -4.35 4.02
N GLY A 64 14.81 -4.22 4.58
CA GLY A 64 15.66 -3.03 4.39
C GLY A 64 14.94 -1.76 4.84
N GLU A 65 14.82 -0.77 3.95
CA GLU A 65 14.17 0.52 4.25
C GLU A 65 12.67 0.42 4.57
N GLN A 66 12.04 -0.72 4.30
CA GLN A 66 10.62 -0.98 4.57
C GLN A 66 10.40 -1.97 5.71
N GLY A 67 11.46 -2.47 6.34
CA GLY A 67 11.39 -3.45 7.42
C GLY A 67 11.25 -2.83 8.81
N GLN A 68 11.35 -3.68 9.83
CA GLN A 68 11.29 -3.30 11.25
C GLN A 68 10.06 -2.45 11.62
N ASP A 69 8.89 -2.86 11.12
CA ASP A 69 7.63 -2.15 11.31
C ASP A 69 7.72 -0.66 10.91
N ILE A 70 7.63 -0.43 9.60
CA ILE A 70 7.63 0.92 9.04
C ILE A 70 6.42 1.76 9.49
N ALA A 71 5.33 1.15 9.95
CA ALA A 71 4.17 1.89 10.46
C ALA A 71 4.51 2.57 11.77
N ARG A 72 5.08 1.83 12.73
CA ARG A 72 5.56 2.42 13.99
C ARG A 72 6.71 3.40 13.75
N THR A 73 7.62 3.09 12.83
CA THR A 73 8.70 4.01 12.45
C THR A 73 8.15 5.34 11.91
N ALA A 74 7.13 5.30 11.06
CA ALA A 74 6.51 6.50 10.52
C ALA A 74 5.80 7.33 11.59
N ALA A 75 5.10 6.71 12.54
CA ALA A 75 4.47 7.40 13.67
C ALA A 75 5.49 8.22 14.48
N LEU A 76 6.60 7.58 14.85
CA LEU A 76 7.68 8.20 15.62
C LEU A 76 8.36 9.35 14.86
N VAL A 77 8.66 9.15 13.56
CA VAL A 77 9.33 10.17 12.75
C VAL A 77 8.40 11.35 12.42
N ALA A 78 7.10 11.12 12.32
CA ALA A 78 6.09 12.17 12.14
C ALA A 78 5.81 12.96 13.43
N GLY A 79 6.42 12.59 14.57
CA GLY A 79 6.23 13.25 15.84
C GLY A 79 4.84 13.02 16.45
N LEU A 80 4.16 11.93 16.08
CA LEU A 80 2.93 11.53 16.75
C LEU A 80 3.23 11.06 18.18
N PRO A 81 2.24 11.13 19.10
CA PRO A 81 2.41 10.67 20.47
C PRO A 81 2.94 9.23 20.57
N ASP A 82 3.72 8.95 21.62
CA ASP A 82 4.27 7.61 21.86
C ASP A 82 3.18 6.54 22.05
N SER A 83 1.97 6.96 22.45
CA SER A 83 0.75 6.17 22.57
C SER A 83 0.23 5.62 21.24
N VAL A 84 0.54 6.26 20.11
CA VAL A 84 0.05 5.86 18.77
C VAL A 84 0.75 4.59 18.30
N ALA A 85 0.09 3.44 18.34
CA ALA A 85 0.68 2.19 17.89
C ALA A 85 1.01 2.19 16.39
N GLY A 86 1.74 1.16 15.95
CA GLY A 86 1.96 0.90 14.55
C GLY A 86 1.99 -0.59 14.30
N VAL A 87 1.47 -1.00 13.15
CA VAL A 87 1.58 -2.39 12.69
C VAL A 87 1.72 -2.44 11.17
N GLN A 88 2.65 -3.28 10.74
CA GLN A 88 2.90 -3.60 9.34
C GLN A 88 2.31 -4.98 9.01
N LEU A 89 1.55 -5.07 7.91
CA LEU A 89 0.95 -6.33 7.45
C LEU A 89 1.20 -6.59 5.96
N ASN A 90 1.14 -7.88 5.58
CA ASN A 90 1.33 -8.32 4.20
C ASN A 90 0.25 -9.32 3.79
N ARG A 91 -0.63 -8.88 2.87
CA ARG A 91 -1.56 -9.71 2.09
C ARG A 91 -1.32 -9.49 0.58
N PHE A 92 -0.06 -9.52 0.16
CA PHE A 92 0.37 -9.31 -1.22
C PHE A 92 -0.22 -8.02 -1.83
N CYS A 93 -0.70 -8.04 -3.07
CA CYS A 93 -1.26 -6.87 -3.75
C CYS A 93 -2.45 -6.24 -3.01
N ALA A 94 -3.10 -6.98 -2.10
CA ALA A 94 -4.23 -6.49 -1.33
C ALA A 94 -3.83 -5.82 -0.01
N SER A 95 -2.55 -5.79 0.38
CA SER A 95 -2.08 -5.29 1.69
C SER A 95 -2.61 -3.91 2.05
N GLY A 96 -2.63 -2.96 1.11
CA GLY A 96 -3.14 -1.61 1.39
C GLY A 96 -4.65 -1.58 1.71
N LEU A 97 -5.44 -2.42 1.03
CA LEU A 97 -6.87 -2.53 1.31
C LEU A 97 -7.13 -3.37 2.57
N GLU A 98 -6.30 -4.40 2.82
CA GLU A 98 -6.36 -5.18 4.05
C GLU A 98 -6.09 -4.32 5.29
N ALA A 99 -5.18 -3.35 5.18
CA ALA A 99 -4.95 -2.38 6.24
C ALA A 99 -6.22 -1.58 6.55
N VAL A 100 -6.91 -1.05 5.54
CA VAL A 100 -8.20 -0.35 5.70
C VAL A 100 -9.27 -1.27 6.31
N ASN A 101 -9.35 -2.52 5.85
CA ASN A 101 -10.30 -3.50 6.39
C ASN A 101 -10.03 -3.80 7.87
N THR A 102 -8.75 -4.01 8.23
CA THR A 102 -8.32 -4.22 9.61
C THR A 102 -8.64 -3.01 10.47
N SER A 103 -8.34 -1.79 10.00
CA SER A 103 -8.70 -0.55 10.71
C SER A 103 -10.21 -0.45 10.96
N ALA A 104 -11.04 -0.75 9.96
CA ALA A 104 -12.48 -0.75 10.11
C ALA A 104 -12.96 -1.82 11.11
N GLN A 105 -12.36 -3.01 11.10
CA GLN A 105 -12.67 -4.08 12.05
C GLN A 105 -12.34 -3.69 13.49
N LYS A 106 -11.18 -3.05 13.72
CA LYS A 106 -10.77 -2.51 15.04
C LYS A 106 -11.75 -1.44 15.57
N ILE A 107 -12.23 -0.56 14.70
CA ILE A 107 -13.25 0.44 15.06
C ILE A 107 -14.59 -0.26 15.38
N ARG A 108 -15.02 -1.20 14.53
CA ARG A 108 -16.28 -1.93 14.72
C ARG A 108 -16.27 -2.84 15.96
N SER A 109 -15.11 -3.29 16.42
CA SER A 109 -15.00 -4.04 17.68
C SER A 109 -15.18 -3.15 18.92
N GLY A 110 -15.07 -1.84 18.76
CA GLY A 110 -15.15 -0.86 19.85
C GLY A 110 -13.88 -0.78 20.70
N TRP A 111 -12.75 -1.31 20.21
CA TRP A 111 -11.47 -1.25 20.92
C TRP A 111 -10.59 -0.09 20.45
N ASP A 112 -10.84 0.42 19.25
CA ASP A 112 -10.17 1.58 18.68
C ASP A 112 -11.22 2.62 18.25
N GLU A 113 -10.87 3.90 18.35
CA GLU A 113 -11.76 5.00 17.96
C GLU A 113 -11.33 5.69 16.66
N LEU A 114 -10.02 5.79 16.41
CA LEU A 114 -9.47 6.44 15.23
C LEU A 114 -8.16 5.76 14.82
N VAL A 115 -8.11 5.29 13.57
CA VAL A 115 -6.98 4.51 13.05
C VAL A 115 -6.60 5.06 11.68
N ILE A 116 -5.29 5.18 11.40
CA ILE A 116 -4.79 5.47 10.07
C ILE A 116 -4.55 4.13 9.35
N GLY A 117 -5.35 3.81 8.33
CA GLY A 117 -5.19 2.63 7.50
C GLY A 117 -4.67 2.97 6.11
N GLY A 118 -3.63 2.26 5.63
CA GLY A 118 -3.08 2.51 4.30
C GLY A 118 -1.96 1.56 3.91
N GLY A 119 -0.99 2.05 3.13
CA GLY A 119 0.16 1.23 2.74
C GLY A 119 1.27 2.04 2.09
N VAL A 120 2.45 1.44 2.03
CA VAL A 120 3.63 2.04 1.38
C VAL A 120 4.41 0.96 0.65
N GLU A 121 4.87 1.30 -0.55
CA GLU A 121 5.79 0.45 -1.30
C GLU A 121 6.73 1.33 -2.14
N SER A 122 8.04 1.07 -2.07
CA SER A 122 9.07 1.76 -2.84
C SER A 122 9.85 0.74 -3.68
N MET A 123 9.18 0.21 -4.70
CA MET A 123 9.74 -0.82 -5.59
C MET A 123 11.05 -0.40 -6.30
N SER A 124 11.30 0.90 -6.44
CA SER A 124 12.55 1.41 -7.03
C SER A 124 13.77 1.26 -6.10
N ARG A 125 13.54 1.13 -4.79
CA ARG A 125 14.56 1.04 -3.74
C ARG A 125 14.58 -0.36 -3.11
N VAL A 126 13.42 -0.95 -2.88
CA VAL A 126 13.24 -2.32 -2.40
C VAL A 126 12.48 -3.10 -3.48
N PRO A 127 13.19 -3.81 -4.39
CA PRO A 127 12.56 -4.53 -5.49
C PRO A 127 11.60 -5.62 -5.00
N MET A 128 10.57 -5.90 -5.80
CA MET A 128 9.63 -7.00 -5.54
C MET A 128 10.37 -8.34 -5.38
N GLY A 129 10.03 -9.09 -4.34
CA GLY A 129 10.64 -10.38 -4.01
C GLY A 129 11.95 -10.30 -3.22
N SER A 130 12.36 -9.10 -2.78
CA SER A 130 13.56 -8.93 -1.93
C SER A 130 13.42 -9.59 -0.56
N ASP A 131 12.19 -9.83 -0.11
CA ASP A 131 11.83 -10.53 1.12
C ASP A 131 11.85 -12.07 1.00
N GLY A 132 11.99 -12.60 -0.22
CA GLY A 132 12.01 -14.03 -0.47
C GLY A 132 10.63 -14.67 -0.29
N GLY A 133 10.57 -15.80 0.42
CA GLY A 133 9.33 -16.51 0.74
C GLY A 133 9.32 -17.95 0.26
N ALA A 134 8.86 -18.85 1.13
CA ALA A 134 8.90 -20.30 0.91
C ALA A 134 8.19 -20.73 -0.38
N MET A 135 7.06 -20.12 -0.72
CA MET A 135 6.25 -20.47 -1.89
C MET A 135 7.05 -20.45 -3.21
N ALA A 136 8.01 -19.53 -3.35
CA ALA A 136 8.82 -19.39 -4.56
C ALA A 136 10.27 -19.88 -4.37
N ALA A 137 10.85 -19.69 -3.18
CA ALA A 137 12.27 -19.93 -2.95
C ALA A 137 12.60 -21.37 -2.49
N ASP A 138 11.65 -22.09 -1.90
CA ASP A 138 11.84 -23.50 -1.51
C ASP A 138 11.40 -24.43 -2.66
N PRO A 139 12.29 -25.27 -3.23
CA PRO A 139 11.95 -26.09 -4.39
C PRO A 139 10.80 -27.07 -4.16
N ALA A 140 10.70 -27.67 -2.98
CA ALA A 140 9.64 -28.61 -2.65
C ALA A 140 8.28 -27.90 -2.57
N THR A 141 8.21 -26.80 -1.82
CA THR A 141 7.00 -25.98 -1.71
C THR A 141 6.58 -25.40 -3.06
N ALA A 142 7.52 -24.92 -3.86
CA ALA A 142 7.23 -24.37 -5.19
C ALA A 142 6.64 -25.43 -6.13
N TYR A 143 7.16 -26.67 -6.07
CA TYR A 143 6.62 -27.81 -6.83
C TYR A 143 5.19 -28.16 -6.36
N ASP A 144 5.00 -28.31 -5.05
CA ASP A 144 3.72 -28.73 -4.47
C ASP A 144 2.62 -27.68 -4.66
N THR A 145 2.97 -26.39 -4.58
CA THR A 145 2.02 -25.29 -4.79
C THR A 145 1.82 -24.91 -6.26
N ARG A 146 2.57 -25.55 -7.18
CA ARG A 146 2.58 -25.23 -8.62
C ARG A 146 2.82 -23.74 -8.86
N PHE A 147 3.80 -23.19 -8.16
CA PHE A 147 4.09 -21.76 -8.21
C PHE A 147 4.35 -21.31 -9.65
N ILE A 148 3.61 -20.28 -10.08
CA ILE A 148 3.82 -19.61 -11.36
C ILE A 148 3.93 -18.10 -11.15
N PRO A 149 4.79 -17.39 -11.90
CA PRO A 149 4.80 -15.94 -11.86
C PRO A 149 3.46 -15.34 -12.31
N GLN A 150 3.03 -14.27 -11.66
CA GLN A 150 1.80 -13.53 -11.98
C GLN A 150 1.65 -13.13 -13.45
N GLY A 151 2.76 -12.86 -14.16
CA GLY A 151 2.72 -12.55 -15.60
C GLY A 151 2.27 -13.74 -16.45
N VAL A 152 2.74 -14.95 -16.12
CA VAL A 152 2.35 -16.19 -16.80
C VAL A 152 0.88 -16.51 -16.55
N ALA A 153 0.41 -16.30 -15.31
CA ALA A 153 -1.01 -16.45 -14.98
C ALA A 153 -1.88 -15.46 -15.77
N ALA A 154 -1.44 -14.21 -15.91
CA ALA A 154 -2.15 -13.19 -16.69
C ALA A 154 -2.23 -13.55 -18.20
N ASP A 155 -1.15 -14.06 -18.78
CA ASP A 155 -1.12 -14.50 -20.19
C ASP A 155 -1.98 -15.75 -20.41
N LEU A 156 -2.01 -16.68 -19.45
CA LEU A 156 -2.89 -17.85 -19.49
C LEU A 156 -4.36 -17.43 -19.48
N LEU A 157 -4.75 -16.52 -18.57
CA LEU A 157 -6.10 -15.96 -18.53
C LEU A 157 -6.45 -15.25 -19.84
N ALA A 158 -5.52 -14.46 -20.39
CA ALA A 158 -5.74 -13.80 -21.69
C ALA A 158 -5.99 -14.81 -22.81
N THR A 159 -5.28 -15.94 -22.81
CA THR A 159 -5.46 -17.04 -23.76
C THR A 159 -6.82 -17.72 -23.61
N MET A 160 -7.21 -18.05 -22.37
CA MET A 160 -8.49 -18.71 -22.07
C MET A 160 -9.70 -17.84 -22.44
N GLU A 161 -9.62 -16.54 -22.19
CA GLU A 161 -10.68 -15.57 -22.47
C GLU A 161 -10.67 -15.06 -23.93
N GLY A 162 -9.82 -15.60 -24.79
CA GLY A 162 -9.70 -15.15 -26.19
C GLY A 162 -9.24 -13.69 -26.34
N SER A 163 -8.62 -13.12 -25.30
CA SER A 163 -8.09 -11.77 -25.30
C SER A 163 -6.72 -11.73 -25.97
N GLY A 164 -6.70 -11.54 -27.29
CA GLY A 164 -5.47 -11.32 -28.04
C GLY A 164 -4.73 -10.04 -27.61
N ALA A 165 -3.47 -9.91 -28.02
CA ALA A 165 -2.59 -8.78 -27.67
C ALA A 165 -3.25 -7.41 -27.90
N GLN A 166 -3.99 -7.24 -29.00
CA GLN A 166 -4.70 -6.01 -29.33
C GLN A 166 -5.79 -5.65 -28.31
N GLY A 167 -6.49 -6.65 -27.76
CA GLY A 167 -7.48 -6.46 -26.70
C GLY A 167 -6.85 -5.98 -25.39
N CYS A 168 -5.68 -6.54 -25.02
CA CYS A 168 -4.91 -6.08 -23.87
C CYS A 168 -4.35 -4.66 -24.08
N SER A 169 -3.79 -4.37 -25.26
CA SER A 169 -3.29 -3.03 -25.60
C SER A 169 -4.40 -1.97 -25.57
N HIS A 170 -5.60 -2.29 -26.06
CA HIS A 170 -6.75 -1.38 -26.02
C HIS A 170 -7.22 -1.08 -24.60
N ARG A 171 -7.26 -2.08 -23.71
CA ARG A 171 -7.56 -1.85 -22.29
C ARG A 171 -6.47 -0.99 -21.63
N GLY A 172 -5.20 -1.23 -21.97
CA GLY A 172 -4.07 -0.42 -21.50
C GLY A 172 -4.16 1.05 -21.93
N SER A 173 -4.45 1.31 -23.21
CA SER A 173 -4.58 2.69 -23.72
C SER A 173 -5.78 3.42 -23.13
N ARG A 174 -6.91 2.72 -22.92
CA ARG A 174 -8.06 3.28 -22.19
C ARG A 174 -7.71 3.62 -20.75
N ALA A 175 -7.06 2.73 -20.02
CA ALA A 175 -6.65 3.03 -18.65
C ALA A 175 -5.72 4.25 -18.58
N ALA A 176 -4.79 4.37 -19.53
CA ALA A 176 -3.91 5.53 -19.66
C ALA A 176 -4.70 6.82 -19.96
N SER A 177 -5.66 6.79 -20.90
CA SER A 177 -6.48 7.96 -21.23
C SER A 177 -7.33 8.41 -20.04
N TRP A 178 -7.92 7.46 -19.31
CA TRP A 178 -8.69 7.74 -18.09
C TRP A 178 -7.82 8.35 -16.99
N CYS A 179 -6.58 7.88 -16.82
CA CYS A 179 -5.65 8.48 -15.88
C CYS A 179 -5.25 9.92 -16.27
N CYS A 180 -5.17 10.23 -17.56
CA CYS A 180 -4.84 11.57 -18.06
C CYS A 180 -6.03 12.55 -18.07
N TYR A 181 -7.26 12.05 -18.01
CA TYR A 181 -8.47 12.88 -18.00
C TYR A 181 -8.55 13.86 -16.81
N PRO A 182 -8.34 13.44 -15.54
CA PRO A 182 -8.33 14.35 -14.40
C PRO A 182 -7.05 15.20 -14.32
N CYS A 183 -5.95 14.80 -14.97
CA CYS A 183 -4.73 15.62 -15.02
C CYS A 183 -4.85 16.89 -15.86
N ARG A 184 -5.90 17.04 -16.68
CA ARG A 184 -6.18 18.31 -17.39
C ARG A 184 -6.94 19.34 -16.53
N ALA A 185 -7.30 18.99 -15.29
CA ALA A 185 -8.04 19.86 -14.37
C ALA A 185 -7.19 20.40 -13.21
N CYS A 186 -5.88 20.12 -13.17
CA CYS A 186 -4.95 20.88 -12.34
C CYS A 186 -4.38 22.04 -13.19
N PRO A 187 -4.41 23.29 -12.68
CA PRO A 187 -3.80 24.44 -13.35
C PRO A 187 -2.29 24.27 -13.57
#